data_AF-A0A816V9J8-F1
#
_entry.id   AF-A0A816V9J8-F1
#
_cell.length_a   1.000
_cell.length_b   1.000
_cell.length_c   1.000
_cell.angle_alpha   90.00
_cell.angle_beta   90.00
_cell.angle_gamma   90.00
#
_symmetry.space_group_name_H-M   'P 1'
#
loop_
_entity.id
_entity.type
_entity.pdbx_description
1 polymer ?
#
loop_
_entity_poly.entity_id
_entity_poly.type
_entity_poly.pdbx_seq_one_letter_code
_entity_poly.pdbx_strand_id
1 'polypeptide(L)'
;MQWKNGDTANGQVVAGGNGVGNGLHQLGHPRDVLIDKETNSLIICDYSNWRVVRWSRRSGTTQGEILLDNIKCWGLAMDEQRYLYVSDYLNHRVMKC
;
A
#
# COMPACT_ATOMS: atom_id res chain seq x y z
N MET A 1 -19.99 9.32 2.26
CA MET A 1 -18.56 9.60 2.48
C MET A 1 -18.45 10.96 3.13
N GLN A 2 -17.94 11.01 4.36
CA GLN A 2 -17.68 12.26 5.07
C GLN A 2 -16.18 12.50 4.96
N TRP A 3 -15.78 13.41 4.07
CA TRP A 3 -14.51 14.09 4.23
C TRP A 3 -14.58 14.80 5.58
N LYS A 4 -13.53 14.77 6.40
CA LYS A 4 -13.53 15.58 7.64
C LYS A 4 -13.89 17.02 7.25
N ASN A 5 -15.03 17.50 7.76
CA ASN A 5 -15.60 18.78 7.39
C ASN A 5 -14.55 19.88 7.58
N GLY A 6 -14.13 20.54 6.49
CA GLY A 6 -13.24 21.70 6.50
C GLY A 6 -11.83 21.49 5.93
N ASP A 7 -11.41 20.25 5.67
CA ASP A 7 -10.16 20.02 4.94
C ASP A 7 -10.39 20.37 3.46
N THR A 8 -9.52 21.24 2.93
CA THR A 8 -9.59 21.76 1.57
C THR A 8 -9.75 20.63 0.55
N ALA A 9 -10.52 20.88 -0.52
CA ALA A 9 -10.98 19.90 -1.52
C ALA A 9 -9.87 19.16 -2.32
N ASN A 10 -8.61 19.28 -1.92
CA ASN A 10 -7.45 18.68 -2.58
C ASN A 10 -6.93 17.52 -1.71
N GLY A 11 -6.93 16.31 -2.27
CA GLY A 11 -6.33 15.16 -1.60
C GLY A 11 -4.85 15.39 -1.27
N GLN A 12 -4.39 14.81 -0.15
CA GLN A 12 -2.98 14.85 0.25
C GLN A 12 -2.26 13.59 -0.25
N VAL A 13 -1.06 13.77 -0.82
CA VAL A 13 -0.15 12.64 -1.09
C VAL A 13 0.44 12.17 0.23
N VAL A 14 0.17 10.92 0.61
CA VAL A 14 0.62 10.31 1.88
C VAL A 14 1.59 9.15 1.68
N ALA A 15 1.80 8.71 0.43
CA ALA A 15 2.77 7.71 0.02
C ALA A 15 3.14 7.92 -1.45
N GLY A 16 4.40 7.65 -1.84
CA GLY A 16 4.90 7.93 -3.19
C GLY A 16 5.01 9.43 -3.48
N GLY A 17 4.56 9.86 -4.66
CA GLY A 17 4.62 11.26 -5.11
C GLY A 17 5.93 11.67 -5.81
N ASN A 18 6.94 10.79 -5.84
CA ASN A 18 8.25 11.05 -6.43
C ASN A 18 8.39 10.49 -7.86
N GLY A 19 7.31 10.50 -8.62
CA GLY A 19 7.23 9.87 -9.94
C GLY A 19 7.13 8.34 -9.90
N VAL A 20 6.89 7.74 -11.06
CA VAL A 20 6.83 6.28 -11.20
C VAL A 20 8.24 5.69 -11.08
N GLY A 21 8.41 4.62 -10.30
CA GLY A 21 9.70 3.96 -10.13
C GLY A 21 9.70 2.92 -9.01
N ASN A 22 10.84 2.26 -8.84
CA ASN A 22 11.00 1.14 -7.89
C ASN A 22 11.79 1.50 -6.62
N GLY A 23 12.22 2.76 -6.47
CA GLY A 23 12.81 3.25 -5.22
C GLY A 23 11.83 3.11 -4.04
N LEU A 24 12.34 3.06 -2.80
CA LEU A 24 11.48 2.96 -1.62
C LEU A 24 10.60 4.21 -1.40
N HIS A 25 11.00 5.34 -1.96
CA HIS A 25 10.24 6.60 -1.95
C HIS A 25 9.30 6.73 -3.18
N GLN A 26 9.20 5.70 -4.03
CA GLN A 26 8.41 5.68 -5.26
C GLN A 26 7.39 4.51 -5.25
N LEU A 27 6.38 4.64 -6.09
CA LEU A 27 5.39 3.59 -6.38
C LEU A 27 5.25 3.47 -7.91
N GLY A 28 4.99 2.26 -8.38
CA GLY A 28 4.73 1.88 -9.76
C GLY A 28 3.30 1.36 -9.94
N HIS A 29 2.39 2.22 -10.42
CA HIS A 29 0.99 1.88 -10.68
C HIS A 29 0.28 1.19 -9.49
N PRO A 30 0.23 1.81 -8.30
CA PRO A 30 -0.39 1.19 -7.13
C PRO A 30 -1.86 0.83 -7.39
N ARG A 31 -2.25 -0.42 -7.12
CA ARG A 31 -3.58 -0.96 -7.50
C ARG A 31 -4.58 -0.98 -6.35
N ASP A 32 -4.11 -1.18 -5.14
CA ASP A 32 -4.96 -1.29 -3.95
C ASP A 32 -4.21 -0.83 -2.69
N VAL A 33 -4.97 -0.46 -1.66
CA VAL A 33 -4.46 0.01 -0.38
C VAL A 33 -5.38 -0.41 0.76
N LEU A 34 -4.82 -0.89 1.86
CA LEU A 34 -5.52 -1.06 3.12
C LEU A 34 -4.83 -0.34 4.27
N ILE A 35 -5.56 -0.13 5.36
CA ILE A 35 -5.05 0.53 6.56
C ILE A 35 -4.75 -0.54 7.61
N ASP A 36 -3.50 -0.63 8.04
CA ASP A 36 -3.13 -1.32 9.27
C ASP A 36 -3.21 -0.32 10.43
N LYS A 37 -4.30 -0.39 11.19
CA LYS A 37 -4.55 0.51 12.32
C LYS A 37 -3.57 0.28 13.47
N GLU A 38 -3.11 -0.95 13.67
CA GLU A 38 -2.20 -1.31 14.76
C GLU A 38 -0.82 -0.69 14.57
N THR A 39 -0.30 -0.74 13.33
CA THR A 39 0.99 -0.10 13.00
C THR A 39 0.86 1.35 12.58
N ASN A 40 -0.37 1.86 12.46
CA ASN A 40 -0.68 3.15 11.85
C ASN A 40 0.00 3.31 10.47
N SER A 41 -0.17 2.32 9.60
CA SER A 41 0.45 2.28 8.28
C SER A 41 -0.57 2.02 7.17
N LEU A 42 -0.22 2.41 5.96
CA LEU A 42 -0.85 1.93 4.73
C LEU A 42 -0.11 0.68 4.26
N ILE A 43 -0.85 -0.31 3.76
CA ILE A 43 -0.30 -1.45 3.04
C ILE A 43 -0.74 -1.29 1.60
N ILE A 44 0.20 -1.19 0.68
CA ILE A 44 -0.04 -0.76 -0.69
C ILE A 44 0.42 -1.86 -1.63
N CYS A 45 -0.45 -2.23 -2.55
CA CYS A 45 -0.11 -3.10 -3.67
C CYS A 45 0.60 -2.28 -4.74
N ASP A 46 1.92 -2.43 -4.84
CA ASP A 46 2.78 -1.72 -5.77
C ASP A 46 2.99 -2.56 -7.05
N TYR A 47 1.92 -2.62 -7.85
CA TYR A 47 1.73 -3.61 -8.91
C TYR A 47 2.86 -3.69 -9.93
N SER A 48 3.32 -2.58 -10.50
CA SER A 48 4.35 -2.63 -11.53
C SER A 48 5.74 -2.95 -10.99
N ASN A 49 5.92 -2.83 -9.67
CA ASN A 49 7.16 -3.22 -8.98
C ASN A 49 7.07 -4.64 -8.38
N TRP A 50 5.96 -5.36 -8.62
CA TRP A 50 5.72 -6.72 -8.11
C TRP A 50 5.97 -6.88 -6.61
N ARG A 51 5.56 -5.88 -5.82
CA ARG A 51 5.76 -5.88 -4.37
C ARG A 51 4.53 -5.36 -3.63
N VAL A 52 4.45 -5.71 -2.35
CA VAL A 52 3.57 -5.04 -1.39
C VAL A 52 4.43 -4.25 -0.43
N VAL A 53 4.12 -2.97 -0.26
CA VAL A 53 4.88 -2.07 0.62
C VAL A 53 4.03 -1.60 1.80
N ARG A 54 4.66 -1.47 2.96
CA ARG A 54 4.13 -0.77 4.12
C ARG A 54 4.62 0.67 4.09
N TRP A 55 3.71 1.63 4.28
CA TRP A 55 4.04 3.04 4.40
C TRP A 55 3.50 3.60 5.71
N SER A 56 4.39 3.98 6.61
CA SER A 56 3.99 4.57 7.89
C SER A 56 3.24 5.89 7.67
N ARG A 57 2.13 6.09 8.38
CA ARG A 57 1.35 7.34 8.35
C ARG A 57 1.86 8.38 9.36
N ARG A 58 3.01 8.12 10.00
CA ARG A 58 3.66 9.06 10.92
C ARG A 58 4.28 10.21 10.14
N SER A 59 4.32 11.39 10.75
CA SER A 59 4.98 12.57 10.19
C SER A 59 6.46 12.29 9.89
N GLY A 60 6.96 12.82 8.76
CA GLY A 60 8.34 12.64 8.33
C GLY A 60 8.64 11.31 7.62
N THR A 61 7.65 10.44 7.42
CA THR A 61 7.85 9.22 6.60
C THR A 61 8.03 9.61 5.13
N THR A 62 9.19 9.30 4.54
CA THR A 62 9.54 9.64 3.15
C THR A 62 9.66 8.43 2.22
N GLN A 63 9.63 7.22 2.78
CA GLN A 63 9.78 5.98 2.04
C GLN A 63 8.98 4.84 2.68
N GLY A 64 8.60 3.87 1.86
CA GLY A 64 7.99 2.62 2.29
C GLY A 64 9.01 1.55 2.65
N GLU A 65 8.47 0.44 3.15
CA GLU A 65 9.19 -0.78 3.50
C GLU A 65 8.58 -1.93 2.72
N ILE A 66 9.40 -2.77 2.09
CA ILE A 66 8.91 -3.94 1.36
C ILE A 66 8.45 -5.00 2.36
N LEU A 67 7.17 -5.36 2.32
CA LEU A 67 6.64 -6.48 3.11
C LEU A 67 6.70 -7.80 2.34
N LEU A 68 6.40 -7.74 1.05
CA LEU A 68 6.40 -8.89 0.15
C LEU A 68 7.01 -8.47 -1.18
N ASP A 69 7.84 -9.34 -1.73
CA ASP A 69 8.48 -9.16 -3.02
C ASP A 69 8.09 -10.30 -3.98
N ASN A 70 8.30 -10.09 -5.27
CA ASN A 70 7.93 -11.01 -6.35
C ASN A 70 6.45 -11.47 -6.29
N ILE A 71 5.55 -10.55 -5.98
CA ILE A 71 4.11 -10.76 -5.91
C ILE A 71 3.39 -9.83 -6.88
N LYS A 72 2.60 -10.39 -7.80
CA LYS A 72 1.88 -9.63 -8.82
C LYS A 72 0.52 -9.23 -8.24
N CYS A 73 0.59 -8.46 -7.14
CA CYS A 73 -0.55 -8.12 -6.31
C CYS A 73 -1.63 -7.39 -7.12
N TRP A 74 -2.90 -7.55 -6.78
CA TRP A 74 -3.97 -6.70 -7.33
C TRP A 74 -4.92 -6.20 -6.27
N GLY A 75 -5.36 -7.10 -5.39
CA GLY A 75 -6.22 -6.81 -4.26
C GLY A 75 -5.56 -7.23 -2.95
N LEU A 76 -5.87 -6.48 -1.89
CA LEU A 76 -5.39 -6.68 -0.53
C LEU A 76 -6.58 -6.85 0.42
N ALA A 77 -6.46 -7.77 1.36
CA ALA A 77 -7.36 -7.88 2.50
C ALA A 77 -6.56 -8.28 3.75
N MET A 78 -7.05 -7.93 4.93
CA MET A 78 -6.42 -8.32 6.20
C MET A 78 -7.50 -8.81 7.16
N ASP A 79 -7.27 -9.94 7.81
CA ASP A 79 -8.19 -10.47 8.82
C ASP A 79 -7.96 -9.87 10.22
N GLU A 80 -8.81 -10.22 11.17
CA GLU A 80 -8.71 -9.74 12.56
C GLU A 80 -7.47 -10.25 13.28
N GLN A 81 -6.91 -11.38 12.85
CA GLN A 81 -5.65 -11.93 13.33
C GLN A 81 -4.43 -11.29 12.65
N ARG A 82 -4.67 -10.31 11.77
CA ARG A 82 -3.68 -9.53 11.03
C ARG A 82 -2.89 -10.33 9.99
N TYR A 83 -3.45 -11.42 9.50
CA TYR A 83 -2.90 -12.05 8.30
C TYR A 83 -3.27 -11.22 7.08
N LEU A 84 -2.26 -10.95 6.25
CA LEU A 84 -2.45 -10.25 4.98
C LEU A 84 -2.76 -11.26 3.89
N TYR A 85 -3.84 -11.03 3.15
CA TYR A 85 -4.23 -11.79 1.98
C TYR A 85 -4.02 -10.93 0.73
N VAL A 86 -3.26 -11.46 -0.22
CA VAL A 86 -2.90 -10.75 -1.45
C VAL A 86 -3.28 -11.60 -2.65
N SER A 87 -4.07 -11.05 -3.57
CA SER A 87 -4.29 -11.72 -4.85
C SER A 87 -3.04 -11.56 -5.72
N ASP A 88 -2.32 -12.66 -5.90
CA ASP A 88 -1.14 -12.74 -6.78
C ASP A 88 -1.65 -13.04 -8.19
N TYR A 89 -2.16 -11.98 -8.82
CA TYR A 89 -3.10 -12.01 -9.94
C TYR A 89 -2.61 -12.85 -11.12
N LEU A 90 -1.38 -12.63 -11.59
CA LEU A 90 -0.84 -13.37 -12.74
C LEU A 90 -0.30 -14.76 -12.39
N ASN A 91 -0.17 -15.08 -11.10
CA ASN A 91 0.21 -16.42 -10.65
C ASN A 91 -1.01 -17.26 -10.24
N HIS A 92 -2.23 -16.77 -10.47
CA HIS A 92 -3.50 -17.48 -10.24
C HIS A 92 -3.66 -18.02 -8.81
N ARG A 93 -3.18 -17.28 -7.80
CA ARG A 93 -3.26 -17.68 -6.40
C ARG A 93 -3.56 -16.50 -5.47
N VAL A 94 -3.99 -16.83 -4.25
CA VAL A 94 -4.05 -15.88 -3.14
C VAL A 94 -2.99 -16.28 -2.14
N MET A 95 -2.12 -15.33 -1.79
CA MET A 95 -1.09 -15.51 -0.78
C MET A 95 -1.63 -15.07 0.58
N LYS A 96 -1.41 -15.88 1.61
CA LYS A 96 -1.56 -15.49 3.01
C LYS A 96 -0.16 -15.23 3.57
N CYS A 97 0.03 -14.11 4.27
CA CYS A 97 1.30 -13.65 4.79
C CYS A 97 1.19 -13.31 6.28
#